data_AF-A0A7J6MVV7-F1
#
_entry.id   AF-A0A7J6MVV7-F1
#
_cell.length_a   1.000
_cell.length_b   1.000
_cell.length_c   1.000
_cell.angle_alpha   90.00
_cell.angle_beta   90.00
_cell.angle_gamma   90.00
#
_symmetry.space_group_name_H-M   'P 1'
#
loop_
_entity.id
_entity.type
_entity.pdbx_description
1 polymer ?
#
loop_
_entity_poly.entity_id
_entity_poly.type
_entity_poly.pdbx_seq_one_letter_code
_entity_poly.pdbx_strand_id
1 'polypeptide(L)'
;MRVHWSILLSILSLAVLFSETPTLVVAETEVEVQEEEDPDDDDELFAGSPDDMDDEEEEDEDEDDVLGESPIEKAKREEAEANEVDEDLTPTQRKDRMSACLAVARIHFNRHEEDLKATMDEIMNQHGVQAEQAMQFLQMGMIRNCYFYMTPELMKDYQSSPAKFLENDLKITNLLNSESTGGPSGQMSPRQFELLEGILKSESSSGAAVGLPGDSMTSLQKAVYMLGVFAAFFGIAAYATKRLIQQEEGVSKRKTHTSKSLKHEKKMEARAAKKTKAN
;
A
#
# COMPACT_ATOMS: atom_id res chain seq x y z
N MET A 1 0.54 -44.57 -11.28
CA MET A 1 -0.30 -43.47 -11.82
C MET A 1 -1.07 -42.69 -10.74
N ARG A 2 -0.59 -42.61 -9.48
CA ARG A 2 -1.27 -41.81 -8.42
C ARG A 2 -0.64 -40.44 -8.15
N VAL A 3 0.60 -40.22 -8.60
CA VAL A 3 1.37 -39.00 -8.29
C VAL A 3 0.94 -37.79 -9.14
N HIS A 4 0.32 -38.01 -10.31
CA HIS A 4 -0.12 -36.92 -11.19
C HIS A 4 -1.41 -36.21 -10.74
N TRP A 5 -2.21 -36.82 -9.85
CA TRP A 5 -3.46 -36.20 -9.39
C TRP A 5 -3.24 -35.15 -8.29
N SER A 6 -2.25 -35.33 -7.41
CA SER A 6 -1.95 -34.34 -6.35
C SER A 6 -1.43 -33.01 -6.91
N ILE A 7 -0.64 -33.04 -7.99
CA ILE A 7 -0.11 -31.81 -8.61
C ILE A 7 -1.23 -31.02 -9.30
N LEU A 8 -2.18 -31.71 -9.95
CA LEU A 8 -3.31 -31.05 -10.59
C LEU A 8 -4.29 -30.44 -9.58
N LEU A 9 -4.49 -31.06 -8.41
CA LEU A 9 -5.31 -30.49 -7.33
C LEU A 9 -4.65 -29.27 -6.65
N SER A 10 -3.33 -29.24 -6.53
CA SER A 10 -2.61 -28.06 -6.02
C SER A 10 -2.74 -26.87 -6.98
N ILE A 11 -2.61 -27.10 -8.30
CA ILE A 11 -2.73 -26.03 -9.30
C ILE A 11 -4.18 -25.53 -9.39
N LEU A 12 -5.17 -26.40 -9.26
CA LEU A 12 -6.58 -26.00 -9.26
C LEU A 12 -6.95 -25.18 -8.02
N SER A 13 -6.37 -25.47 -6.85
CA SER A 13 -6.63 -24.72 -5.62
C SER A 13 -6.01 -23.32 -5.64
N LEU A 14 -4.84 -23.17 -6.30
CA LEU A 14 -4.22 -21.86 -6.51
C LEU A 14 -4.97 -20.99 -7.53
N ALA A 15 -5.65 -21.59 -8.51
CA ALA A 15 -6.44 -20.83 -9.50
C ALA A 15 -7.78 -20.30 -8.95
N VAL A 16 -8.36 -20.97 -7.94
CA VAL A 16 -9.61 -20.50 -7.29
C VAL A 16 -9.34 -19.31 -6.37
N LEU A 17 -8.17 -19.23 -5.74
CA LEU A 17 -7.80 -18.10 -4.87
C LEU A 17 -7.44 -16.80 -5.61
N PHE A 18 -7.31 -16.82 -6.94
CA PHE A 18 -6.95 -15.64 -7.75
C PHE A 18 -8.07 -15.13 -8.66
N SER A 19 -9.28 -15.73 -8.59
CA SER A 19 -10.43 -15.34 -9.41
C SER A 19 -11.40 -14.37 -8.71
N GLU A 20 -11.17 -14.00 -7.46
CA GLU A 20 -11.90 -12.92 -6.79
C GLU A 20 -11.11 -11.61 -6.91
N THR A 21 -11.03 -11.07 -8.12
CA THR A 21 -10.89 -9.60 -8.23
C THR A 21 -12.29 -9.04 -7.99
N PRO A 22 -12.51 -8.25 -6.92
CA PRO A 22 -13.77 -7.54 -6.78
C PRO A 22 -13.90 -6.60 -7.99
N THR A 23 -14.83 -6.90 -8.88
CA THR A 23 -15.41 -5.90 -9.77
C THR A 23 -15.98 -4.82 -8.87
N LEU A 24 -15.23 -3.73 -8.72
CA LEU A 24 -15.66 -2.51 -8.05
C LEU A 24 -16.74 -1.89 -8.93
N VAL A 25 -17.96 -2.39 -8.75
CA VAL A 25 -19.17 -1.71 -9.18
C VAL A 25 -19.22 -0.48 -8.30
N VAL A 26 -18.94 0.67 -8.89
CA VAL A 26 -19.22 1.97 -8.29
C VAL A 26 -20.74 2.06 -8.17
N ALA A 27 -21.27 1.55 -7.07
CA ALA A 27 -22.61 1.86 -6.61
C ALA A 27 -22.52 3.24 -5.99
N GLU A 28 -23.11 4.24 -6.64
CA GLU A 28 -23.49 5.51 -6.03
C GLU A 28 -24.33 5.16 -4.80
N THR A 29 -23.70 5.16 -3.63
CA THR A 29 -24.36 5.02 -2.34
C THR A 29 -24.64 6.44 -1.90
N GLU A 30 -25.89 6.85 -2.10
CA GLU A 30 -26.46 8.02 -1.45
C GLU A 30 -26.37 7.76 0.06
N VAL A 31 -25.42 8.43 0.72
CA VAL A 31 -25.29 8.40 2.18
C VAL A 31 -26.44 9.24 2.72
N GLU A 32 -27.53 8.58 3.08
CA GLU A 32 -28.58 9.13 3.91
C GLU A 32 -27.98 9.34 5.31
N VAL A 33 -27.77 10.60 5.68
CA VAL A 33 -27.27 11.01 6.99
C VAL A 33 -28.36 10.66 8.02
N GLN A 34 -28.13 9.57 8.75
CA GLN A 34 -28.95 9.20 9.89
C GLN A 34 -28.40 9.98 11.09
N GLU A 35 -29.09 11.05 11.47
CA GLU A 35 -28.92 11.73 12.76
C GLU A 35 -29.29 10.72 13.87
N GLU A 36 -28.28 10.09 14.49
CA GLU A 36 -28.48 9.41 15.76
C GLU A 36 -28.33 10.45 16.88
N GLU A 37 -29.44 10.68 17.57
CA GLU A 37 -29.53 11.43 18.82
C GLU A 37 -28.71 10.68 19.89
N ASP A 38 -27.62 11.29 20.36
CA ASP A 38 -26.91 10.84 21.56
C ASP A 38 -27.83 11.05 22.79
N PRO A 39 -28.15 9.99 23.55
CA PRO A 39 -28.87 10.13 24.81
C PRO A 39 -27.91 10.64 25.89
N ASP A 40 -28.44 11.56 26.69
CA ASP A 40 -27.85 12.13 27.90
C ASP A 40 -27.21 11.05 28.79
N ASP A 41 -25.89 11.07 28.92
CA ASP A 41 -25.16 10.39 30.01
C ASP A 41 -24.83 11.43 31.08
N ASP A 42 -25.82 11.60 31.95
CA ASP A 42 -25.75 12.28 33.23
C ASP A 42 -24.81 11.53 34.21
N ASP A 43 -23.99 12.31 34.91
CA ASP A 43 -23.52 12.12 36.29
C ASP A 43 -22.88 10.78 36.72
N GLU A 44 -21.58 10.78 37.04
CA GLU A 44 -21.10 10.25 38.35
C GLU A 44 -19.82 10.97 38.84
N LEU A 45 -20.04 11.98 39.68
CA LEU A 45 -19.46 12.15 41.02
C LEU A 45 -18.13 11.43 41.34
N PHE A 46 -17.00 12.14 41.25
CA PHE A 46 -15.84 11.85 42.12
C PHE A 46 -15.70 12.93 43.20
N ALA A 47 -16.36 12.64 44.33
CA ALA A 47 -16.17 13.33 45.58
C ALA A 47 -14.91 12.82 46.29
N GLY A 48 -13.99 13.74 46.58
CA GLY A 48 -13.32 13.86 47.87
C GLY A 48 -12.15 12.93 48.18
N SER A 49 -10.94 13.50 48.12
CA SER A 49 -9.95 13.34 49.18
C SER A 49 -9.40 14.72 49.57
N PRO A 50 -9.61 15.18 50.81
CA PRO A 50 -8.81 16.24 51.41
C PRO A 50 -7.53 15.65 52.03
N ASP A 51 -6.57 16.52 52.35
CA ASP A 51 -5.37 16.29 53.18
C ASP A 51 -4.11 15.77 52.45
N ASP A 52 -3.24 16.69 52.01
CA ASP A 52 -2.06 17.08 52.79
C ASP A 52 -1.38 18.31 52.15
N MET A 53 -1.38 19.42 52.89
CA MET A 53 -0.57 20.61 52.62
C MET A 53 0.65 20.59 53.53
N ASP A 54 1.84 20.52 52.93
CA ASP A 54 3.14 20.98 53.45
C ASP A 54 3.90 21.39 52.16
N ASP A 55 3.83 22.64 51.70
CA ASP A 55 4.47 23.85 52.23
C ASP A 55 6.00 23.79 52.18
N GLU A 56 6.55 23.91 50.96
CA GLU A 56 7.84 24.57 50.73
C GLU A 56 7.65 25.56 49.57
N GLU A 57 7.54 26.85 49.93
CA GLU A 57 7.60 28.01 49.05
C GLU A 57 8.92 27.99 48.24
N GLU A 58 8.88 27.49 47.01
CA GLU A 58 9.81 27.93 45.97
C GLU A 58 9.10 28.99 45.14
N GLU A 59 9.80 30.11 44.92
CA GLU A 59 9.32 31.29 44.21
C GLU A 59 8.94 30.90 42.78
N ASP A 60 7.65 30.63 42.55
CA ASP A 60 7.07 30.43 41.23
C ASP A 60 7.26 31.71 40.41
N GLU A 61 8.31 31.72 39.58
CA GLU A 61 8.53 32.69 38.52
C GLU A 61 7.32 32.62 37.58
N ASP A 62 6.32 33.47 37.81
CA ASP A 62 5.22 33.86 36.92
C ASP A 62 5.15 33.01 35.64
N GLU A 63 4.76 31.74 35.78
CA GLU A 63 4.33 30.92 34.66
C GLU A 63 3.03 31.60 34.24
N ASP A 64 3.14 32.50 33.28
CA ASP A 64 2.02 33.08 32.55
C ASP A 64 1.21 31.90 32.03
N ASP A 65 0.26 31.44 32.85
CA ASP A 65 -0.78 30.48 32.50
C ASP A 65 -1.46 31.07 31.28
N VAL A 66 -0.99 30.61 30.11
CA VAL A 66 -1.49 30.98 28.80
C VAL A 66 -2.95 30.54 28.79
N LEU A 67 -3.83 31.44 29.22
CA LEU A 67 -5.28 31.31 29.20
C LEU A 67 -5.65 30.66 27.88
N GLY A 68 -6.10 29.39 27.97
CA GLY A 68 -6.20 28.45 26.88
C GLY A 68 -6.52 29.11 25.55
N GLU A 69 -5.48 29.29 24.73
CA GLU A 69 -5.59 29.89 23.42
C GLU A 69 -6.68 29.14 22.65
N SER A 70 -7.65 29.88 22.12
CA SER A 70 -8.76 29.24 21.42
C SER A 70 -8.20 28.40 20.25
N PRO A 71 -8.79 27.23 19.93
CA PRO A 71 -8.32 26.42 18.80
C PRO A 71 -8.21 27.21 17.48
N ILE A 72 -9.02 28.26 17.33
CA ILE A 72 -9.04 29.16 16.18
C ILE A 72 -7.82 30.10 16.19
N GLU A 73 -7.44 30.66 17.33
CA GLU A 73 -6.25 31.52 17.45
C GLU A 73 -4.98 30.72 17.25
N LYS A 74 -4.90 29.53 17.85
CA LYS A 74 -3.80 28.60 17.62
C LYS A 74 -3.65 28.26 16.13
N ALA A 75 -4.75 27.92 15.45
CA ALA A 75 -4.72 27.65 14.01
C ALA A 75 -4.26 28.85 13.17
N LYS A 76 -4.67 30.08 13.53
CA LYS A 76 -4.22 31.29 12.84
C LYS A 76 -2.73 31.58 13.07
N ARG A 77 -2.23 31.38 14.30
CA ARG A 77 -0.80 31.53 14.60
C ARG A 77 0.02 30.52 13.81
N GLU A 78 -0.40 29.25 13.83
CA GLU A 78 0.22 28.17 13.06
C GLU A 78 0.23 28.46 11.55
N GLU A 79 -0.87 29.01 11.01
CA GLU A 79 -0.94 29.42 9.60
C GLU A 79 0.04 30.56 9.31
N ALA A 80 0.17 31.54 10.21
CA ALA A 80 1.12 32.64 10.06
C ALA A 80 2.58 32.15 10.07
N GLU A 81 2.93 31.29 11.03
CA GLU A 81 4.26 30.63 11.10
C GLU A 81 4.55 29.81 9.84
N ALA A 82 3.57 29.05 9.35
CA ALA A 82 3.72 28.29 8.10
C ALA A 82 3.96 29.22 6.89
N ASN A 83 3.30 30.38 6.84
CA ASN A 83 3.48 31.35 5.77
C ASN A 83 4.81 32.11 5.85
N GLU A 84 5.38 32.29 7.05
CA GLU A 84 6.70 32.91 7.24
C GLU A 84 7.82 32.10 6.57
N VAL A 85 7.72 30.76 6.59
CA VAL A 85 8.68 29.87 5.89
C VAL A 85 8.76 30.16 4.39
N ASP A 86 7.69 30.72 3.82
CA ASP A 86 7.57 31.02 2.39
C ASP A 86 7.83 32.49 2.05
N GLU A 87 8.05 33.36 3.04
CA GLU A 87 8.15 34.82 2.84
C GLU A 87 9.31 35.19 1.90
N ASP A 88 10.46 34.54 2.07
CA ASP A 88 11.67 34.78 1.28
C ASP A 88 11.71 33.98 -0.04
N LEU A 89 10.71 33.14 -0.31
CA LEU A 89 10.72 32.23 -1.45
C LEU A 89 9.83 32.71 -2.60
N THR A 90 10.43 32.78 -3.79
CA THR A 90 9.65 33.00 -5.02
C THR A 90 8.66 31.85 -5.26
N PRO A 91 7.53 32.08 -5.96
CA PRO A 91 6.58 31.00 -6.29
C PRO A 91 7.23 29.80 -6.98
N THR A 92 8.23 30.03 -7.83
CA THR A 92 9.00 28.97 -8.49
C THR A 92 9.82 28.17 -7.50
N GLN A 93 10.54 28.82 -6.58
CA GLN A 93 11.32 28.14 -5.55
C GLN A 93 10.43 27.32 -4.60
N ARG A 94 9.25 27.84 -4.23
CA ARG A 94 8.27 27.10 -3.43
C ARG A 94 7.83 25.83 -4.13
N LYS A 95 7.52 25.92 -5.43
CA LYS A 95 7.15 24.77 -6.25
C LYS A 95 8.29 23.75 -6.36
N ASP A 96 9.51 24.21 -6.61
CA ASP A 96 10.69 23.35 -6.70
C ASP A 96 10.97 22.64 -5.38
N ARG A 97 10.87 23.36 -4.25
CA ARG A 97 11.03 22.82 -2.89
C ARG A 97 9.97 21.76 -2.59
N MET A 98 8.70 22.05 -2.88
CA MET A 98 7.59 21.11 -2.68
C MET A 98 7.73 19.86 -3.56
N SER A 99 8.12 20.03 -4.82
CA SER A 99 8.37 18.92 -5.75
C SER A 99 9.54 18.05 -5.29
N ALA A 100 10.63 18.66 -4.81
CA ALA A 100 11.76 17.93 -4.23
C ALA A 100 11.33 17.13 -3.00
N CYS A 101 10.54 17.73 -2.11
CA CYS A 101 10.04 17.04 -0.91
C CYS A 101 9.11 15.88 -1.22
N LEU A 102 8.25 16.03 -2.22
CA LEU A 102 7.43 14.93 -2.71
C LEU A 102 8.28 13.76 -3.23
N ALA A 103 9.34 14.05 -3.99
CA ALA A 103 10.26 13.02 -4.48
C ALA A 103 11.03 12.33 -3.34
N VAL A 104 11.52 13.11 -2.38
CA VAL A 104 12.24 12.62 -1.19
C VAL A 104 11.34 11.71 -0.34
N ALA A 105 10.13 12.16 -0.02
CA ALA A 105 9.17 11.38 0.76
C ALA A 105 8.82 10.05 0.08
N ARG A 106 8.57 10.05 -1.24
CA ARG A 106 8.30 8.81 -1.99
C ARG A 106 9.47 7.83 -1.96
N ILE A 107 10.70 8.33 -2.12
CA ILE A 107 11.88 7.46 -2.11
C ILE A 107 12.12 6.89 -0.72
N HIS A 108 11.96 7.70 0.32
CA HIS A 108 12.02 7.22 1.71
C HIS A 108 10.97 6.15 1.96
N PHE A 109 9.72 6.39 1.56
CA PHE A 109 8.62 5.45 1.72
C PHE A 109 8.93 4.10 1.06
N ASN A 110 9.43 4.11 -0.18
CA ASN A 110 9.78 2.89 -0.91
C ASN A 110 10.96 2.12 -0.30
N ARG A 111 11.88 2.80 0.41
CA ARG A 111 13.04 2.15 1.04
C ARG A 111 12.74 1.60 2.42
N HIS A 112 11.89 2.29 3.16
CA HIS A 112 11.54 1.99 4.54
C HIS A 112 10.12 1.44 4.67
N GLU A 113 9.61 0.78 3.63
CA GLU A 113 8.24 0.24 3.60
C GLU A 113 7.99 -0.72 4.79
N GLU A 114 9.01 -1.52 5.16
CA GLU A 114 8.91 -2.46 6.29
C GLU A 114 8.82 -1.74 7.64
N ASP A 115 9.63 -0.71 7.87
CA ASP A 115 9.63 0.07 9.11
C ASP A 115 8.35 0.91 9.24
N LEU A 116 7.86 1.44 8.12
CA LEU A 116 6.63 2.22 8.08
C LEU A 116 5.38 1.38 8.29
N LYS A 117 5.39 0.08 7.96
CA LYS A 117 4.26 -0.81 8.26
C LYS A 117 3.98 -0.89 9.75
N ALA A 118 5.01 -0.98 10.58
CA ALA A 118 4.83 -0.99 12.04
C ALA A 118 4.19 0.32 12.54
N THR A 119 4.61 1.46 11.95
CA THR A 119 4.03 2.78 12.28
C THR A 119 2.59 2.89 11.78
N MET A 120 2.28 2.34 10.60
CA MET A 120 0.93 2.29 10.05
C MET A 120 0.01 1.45 10.94
N ASP A 121 0.46 0.27 11.39
CA ASP A 121 -0.31 -0.59 12.28
C ASP A 121 -0.62 0.12 13.62
N GLU A 122 0.34 0.88 14.15
CA GLU A 122 0.12 1.71 15.34
C GLU A 122 -0.95 2.78 15.12
N ILE A 123 -0.86 3.54 14.02
CA ILE A 123 -1.86 4.56 13.66
C ILE A 123 -3.25 3.95 13.45
N MET A 124 -3.33 2.81 12.76
CA MET A 124 -4.57 2.09 12.55
C MET A 124 -5.20 1.63 13.87
N ASN A 125 -4.39 1.13 14.81
CA ASN A 125 -4.86 0.67 16.11
C ASN A 125 -5.28 1.83 17.04
N GLN A 126 -4.57 2.97 16.99
CA GLN A 126 -4.88 4.13 17.84
C GLN A 126 -6.09 4.93 17.34
N HIS A 127 -6.24 5.08 16.02
CA HIS A 127 -7.26 5.96 15.44
C HIS A 127 -8.40 5.23 14.72
N GLY A 128 -8.33 3.90 14.59
CA GLY A 128 -9.36 3.11 13.90
C GLY A 128 -9.46 3.40 12.39
N VAL A 129 -8.39 3.94 11.79
CA VAL A 129 -8.35 4.31 10.37
C VAL A 129 -7.94 3.14 9.48
N GLN A 130 -8.27 3.23 8.19
CA GLN A 130 -7.83 2.23 7.21
C GLN A 130 -6.34 2.39 6.88
N ALA A 131 -5.69 1.31 6.45
CA ALA A 131 -4.27 1.31 6.08
C ALA A 131 -3.92 2.38 5.03
N GLU A 132 -4.80 2.59 4.04
CA GLU A 132 -4.60 3.61 3.01
C GLU A 132 -4.59 5.03 3.59
N GLN A 133 -5.49 5.31 4.54
CA GLN A 133 -5.57 6.59 5.22
C GLN A 133 -4.35 6.83 6.13
N ALA A 134 -3.91 5.79 6.85
CA ALA A 134 -2.69 5.84 7.66
C ALA A 134 -1.45 6.11 6.79
N MET A 135 -1.36 5.45 5.63
CA MET A 135 -0.30 5.69 4.66
C MET A 135 -0.32 7.14 4.15
N GLN A 136 -1.48 7.65 3.77
CA GLN A 136 -1.64 9.03 3.31
C GLN A 136 -1.24 10.04 4.41
N PHE A 137 -1.63 9.78 5.66
CA PHE A 137 -1.25 10.62 6.81
C PHE A 137 0.27 10.67 6.99
N LEU A 138 0.94 9.52 6.95
CA LEU A 138 2.40 9.42 7.04
C LEU A 138 3.10 10.15 5.89
N GLN A 139 2.64 9.94 4.65
CA GLN A 139 3.20 10.60 3.47
C GLN A 139 3.08 12.13 3.57
N MET A 140 1.90 12.62 3.97
CA MET A 140 1.66 14.05 4.17
C MET A 140 2.54 14.63 5.28
N GLY A 141 2.69 13.92 6.40
CA GLY A 141 3.60 14.31 7.48
C GLY A 141 5.06 14.43 7.01
N MET A 142 5.54 13.45 6.24
CA MET A 142 6.89 13.47 5.67
C MET A 142 7.10 14.63 4.69
N ILE A 143 6.14 14.85 3.78
CA ILE A 143 6.21 15.96 2.80
C ILE A 143 6.24 17.29 3.55
N ARG A 144 5.40 17.44 4.57
CA ARG A 144 5.35 18.64 5.42
C ARG A 144 6.67 18.89 6.13
N ASN A 145 7.19 17.90 6.84
CA ASN A 145 8.46 18.03 7.57
C ASN A 145 9.59 18.37 6.61
N CYS A 146 9.70 17.65 5.49
CA CYS A 146 10.67 17.99 4.46
C CYS A 146 10.51 19.45 4.00
N TYR A 147 9.28 19.91 3.74
CA TYR A 147 9.06 21.24 3.21
C TYR A 147 9.56 22.30 4.16
N PHE A 148 9.28 22.20 5.45
CA PHE A 148 9.73 23.17 6.44
C PHE A 148 11.24 23.10 6.69
N TYR A 149 11.83 21.89 6.73
CA TYR A 149 13.24 21.70 7.07
C TYR A 149 14.20 21.69 5.87
N MET A 150 13.71 21.75 4.63
CA MET A 150 14.57 21.77 3.43
C MET A 150 15.25 23.13 3.27
N THR A 151 16.41 23.34 3.90
CA THR A 151 17.15 24.59 3.82
C THR A 151 17.61 24.92 2.38
N PRO A 152 17.98 26.19 2.08
CA PRO A 152 18.52 26.56 0.77
C PRO A 152 19.76 25.75 0.36
N GLU A 153 20.59 25.35 1.32
CA GLU A 153 21.77 24.50 1.10
C GLU A 153 21.36 23.08 0.69
N LEU A 154 20.37 22.49 1.39
CA LEU A 154 19.81 21.19 1.04
C LEU A 154 19.17 21.22 -0.36
N MET A 155 18.47 22.31 -0.67
CA MET A 155 17.87 22.49 -1.98
C MET A 155 18.93 22.64 -3.07
N LYS A 156 20.01 23.38 -2.81
CA LYS A 156 21.14 23.51 -3.75
C LYS A 156 21.83 22.16 -3.97
N ASP A 157 22.01 21.36 -2.91
CA ASP A 157 22.56 20.01 -3.03
C ASP A 157 21.66 19.12 -3.89
N TYR A 158 20.34 19.15 -3.63
CA TYR A 158 19.34 18.43 -4.41
C TYR A 158 19.37 18.85 -5.88
N GLN A 159 19.37 20.15 -6.17
CA GLN A 159 19.42 20.67 -7.55
C GLN A 159 20.73 20.31 -8.27
N SER A 160 21.86 20.28 -7.56
CA SER A 160 23.15 19.95 -8.14
C SER A 160 23.25 18.49 -8.59
N SER A 161 22.64 17.58 -7.81
CA SER A 161 22.63 16.16 -8.12
C SER A 161 21.49 15.45 -7.38
N PRO A 162 20.28 15.39 -7.97
CA PRO A 162 19.13 14.76 -7.33
C PRO A 162 19.42 13.29 -6.97
N ALA A 163 20.05 12.54 -7.87
CA ALA A 163 20.39 11.14 -7.65
C ALA A 163 21.30 10.95 -6.42
N LYS A 164 22.37 11.75 -6.28
CA LYS A 164 23.29 11.63 -5.13
C LYS A 164 22.65 12.07 -3.82
N PHE A 165 21.82 13.11 -3.86
CA PHE A 165 21.06 13.54 -2.68
C PHE A 165 20.15 12.41 -2.22
N LEU A 166 19.43 11.80 -3.16
CA LEU A 166 18.49 10.73 -2.92
C LEU A 166 19.16 9.42 -2.49
N GLU A 167 20.45 9.22 -2.76
CA GLU A 167 21.23 8.07 -2.27
C GLU A 167 21.61 8.19 -0.79
N ASN A 168 21.64 9.39 -0.22
CA ASN A 168 22.05 9.61 1.17
C ASN A 168 20.87 9.44 2.14
N ASP A 169 20.61 8.20 2.53
CA ASP A 169 19.48 7.83 3.37
C ASP A 169 19.46 8.56 4.73
N LEU A 170 20.60 8.66 5.42
CA LEU A 170 20.71 9.37 6.70
C LEU A 170 20.27 10.83 6.59
N LYS A 171 20.65 11.51 5.50
CA LYS A 171 20.27 12.90 5.26
C LYS A 171 18.76 13.05 5.04
N ILE A 172 18.16 12.08 4.33
CA ILE A 172 16.71 12.04 4.10
C ILE A 172 15.97 11.74 5.39
N THR A 173 16.37 10.71 6.14
CA THR A 173 15.73 10.34 7.40
C THR A 173 15.78 11.48 8.41
N ASN A 174 16.92 12.17 8.55
CA ASN A 174 17.03 13.34 9.43
C ASN A 174 16.13 14.50 8.97
N LEU A 175 15.98 14.71 7.66
CA LEU A 175 15.11 15.74 7.11
C LEU A 175 13.62 15.45 7.37
N LEU A 176 13.23 14.17 7.31
CA LEU A 176 11.84 13.74 7.47
C LEU A 176 11.43 13.57 8.94
N ASN A 177 12.37 13.15 9.79
CA ASN A 177 12.17 12.88 11.20
C ASN A 177 12.72 13.98 12.13
N SER A 178 13.02 15.16 11.61
CA SER A 178 13.46 16.28 12.46
C SER A 178 12.36 16.58 13.47
N GLU A 179 12.57 16.19 14.72
CA GLU A 179 11.69 16.55 15.84
C GLU A 179 11.66 18.07 15.89
N SER A 180 10.45 18.62 15.85
CA SER A 180 10.21 20.01 15.54
C SER A 180 10.50 20.92 16.72
N THR A 181 11.75 20.96 17.17
CA THR A 181 12.15 21.87 18.24
C THR A 181 12.22 23.33 17.78
N GLY A 182 12.12 23.60 16.46
CA GLY A 182 12.18 24.97 15.94
C GLY A 182 11.39 25.26 14.66
N GLY A 183 10.64 24.30 14.12
CA GLY A 183 9.76 24.52 12.96
C GLY A 183 8.30 24.69 13.36
N PRO A 184 7.43 25.12 12.42
CA PRO A 184 6.00 25.30 12.67
C PRO A 184 5.40 23.97 13.13
N SER A 185 4.89 23.93 14.36
CA SER A 185 4.25 22.73 14.91
C SER A 185 2.92 22.42 14.21
N GLY A 186 2.34 23.41 13.52
CA GLY A 186 1.03 23.37 12.88
C GLY A 186 0.99 22.90 11.43
N GLN A 187 -0.24 22.70 10.96
CA GLN A 187 -0.53 22.20 9.61
C GLN A 187 0.05 23.11 8.51
N MET A 188 0.25 22.56 7.30
CA MET A 188 0.60 23.38 6.14
C MET A 188 -0.45 24.46 5.92
N SER A 189 -0.02 25.66 5.51
CA SER A 189 -0.98 26.71 5.20
C SER A 189 -1.85 26.29 4.00
N PRO A 190 -3.09 26.81 3.87
CA PRO A 190 -3.97 26.47 2.74
C PRO A 190 -3.31 26.69 1.37
N ARG A 191 -2.44 27.70 1.26
CA ARG A 191 -1.67 28.00 0.04
C ARG A 191 -0.60 26.96 -0.26
N GLN A 192 0.09 26.47 0.77
CA GLN A 192 1.08 25.40 0.62
C GLN A 192 0.41 24.08 0.24
N PHE A 193 -0.78 23.83 0.79
CA PHE A 193 -1.59 22.67 0.43
C PHE A 193 -2.08 22.75 -1.02
N GLU A 194 -2.59 23.90 -1.47
CA GLU A 194 -2.98 24.12 -2.88
C GLU A 194 -1.79 23.92 -3.83
N LEU A 195 -0.59 24.36 -3.43
CA LEU A 195 0.63 24.12 -4.20
C LEU A 195 0.93 22.62 -4.34
N LEU A 196 0.81 21.85 -3.26
CA LEU A 196 1.00 20.40 -3.27
C LEU A 196 -0.03 19.70 -4.15
N GLU A 197 -1.31 20.05 -4.02
CA GLU A 197 -2.39 19.52 -4.88
C GLU A 197 -2.11 19.80 -6.36
N GLY A 198 -1.66 21.02 -6.67
CA GLY A 198 -1.26 21.41 -8.03
C GLY A 198 -0.12 20.54 -8.58
N ILE A 199 0.87 20.20 -7.74
CA ILE A 199 1.97 19.31 -8.12
C ILE A 199 1.46 17.88 -8.32
N LEU A 200 0.68 17.33 -7.40
CA LEU A 200 0.12 15.97 -7.50
C LEU A 200 -0.76 15.80 -8.75
N LYS A 201 -1.58 16.82 -9.06
CA LYS A 201 -2.40 16.86 -10.28
C LYS A 201 -1.55 16.97 -11.55
N SER A 202 -0.44 17.71 -11.49
CA SER A 202 0.48 17.81 -12.63
C SER A 202 1.22 16.50 -12.90
N GLU A 203 1.57 15.73 -11.87
CA GLU A 203 2.19 14.43 -12.03
C GLU A 203 1.20 13.38 -12.55
N SER A 204 -0.03 13.35 -12.02
CA SER A 204 -1.06 12.41 -12.48
C SER A 204 -1.45 12.63 -13.93
N SER A 205 -1.50 13.89 -14.37
CA SER A 205 -1.81 14.26 -15.77
C SER A 205 -0.64 14.08 -16.72
N SER A 206 0.60 14.08 -16.24
CA SER A 206 1.80 13.91 -17.08
C SER A 206 2.02 12.47 -17.57
N GLY A 207 1.16 11.51 -17.20
CA GLY A 207 1.23 10.13 -17.68
C GLY A 207 2.47 9.36 -17.22
N ALA A 208 3.37 10.00 -16.48
CA ALA A 208 4.34 9.35 -15.62
C ALA A 208 3.56 8.79 -14.42
N ALA A 209 2.96 7.62 -14.64
CA ALA A 209 2.18 6.91 -13.63
C ALA A 209 2.95 6.88 -12.31
N VAL A 210 2.34 7.46 -11.27
CA VAL A 210 2.88 7.50 -9.93
C VAL A 210 2.45 6.21 -9.22
N GLY A 211 3.43 5.34 -8.94
CA GLY A 211 3.50 4.67 -7.64
C GLY A 211 2.58 3.47 -7.37
N LEU A 212 2.29 2.61 -8.35
CA LEU A 212 1.99 1.22 -7.99
C LEU A 212 3.29 0.53 -7.55
N PRO A 213 3.33 -0.25 -6.45
CA PRO A 213 4.51 -1.04 -6.09
C PRO A 213 4.82 -2.01 -7.24
N GLY A 214 5.81 -1.65 -8.06
CA GLY A 214 6.07 -2.21 -9.40
C GLY A 214 6.45 -1.18 -10.47
N ASP A 215 6.24 0.12 -10.22
CA ASP A 215 6.55 1.21 -11.16
C ASP A 215 8.06 1.49 -11.31
N SER A 216 8.87 1.05 -10.34
CA SER A 216 10.34 1.11 -10.40
C SER A 216 10.94 0.14 -11.44
N MET A 217 10.13 -0.72 -12.07
CA MET A 217 10.58 -1.54 -13.19
C MET A 217 10.79 -0.67 -14.43
N THR A 218 11.99 -0.77 -15.00
CA THR A 218 12.33 -0.18 -16.31
C THR A 218 11.23 -0.51 -17.34
N SER A 219 10.97 0.37 -18.31
CA SER A 219 9.93 0.13 -19.34
C SER A 219 10.08 -1.24 -20.03
N LEU A 220 11.31 -1.73 -20.13
CA LEU A 220 11.63 -3.06 -20.63
C LEU A 220 11.18 -4.18 -19.68
N GLN A 221 11.40 -4.05 -18.37
CA GLN A 221 10.88 -5.00 -17.37
C GLN A 221 9.35 -5.02 -17.33
N LYS A 222 8.67 -3.87 -17.44
CA LYS A 222 7.20 -3.83 -17.55
C LYS A 222 6.70 -4.54 -18.81
N ALA A 223 7.35 -4.31 -19.95
CA ALA A 223 7.03 -4.99 -21.19
C ALA A 223 7.23 -6.51 -21.07
N VAL A 224 8.33 -6.95 -20.44
CA VAL A 224 8.61 -8.37 -20.19
C VAL A 224 7.58 -8.98 -19.24
N TYR A 225 7.18 -8.27 -18.19
CA TYR A 225 6.15 -8.72 -17.25
C TYR A 225 4.80 -8.89 -17.96
N MET A 226 4.35 -7.87 -18.71
CA MET A 226 3.13 -7.95 -19.51
C MET A 226 3.18 -9.11 -20.51
N LEU A 227 4.30 -9.29 -21.20
CA LEU A 227 4.48 -10.38 -22.15
C LEU A 227 4.45 -11.75 -21.45
N GLY A 228 5.00 -11.85 -20.24
CA GLY A 228 4.98 -13.05 -19.40
C GLY A 228 3.56 -13.42 -18.97
N VAL A 229 2.78 -12.45 -18.50
CA VAL A 229 1.36 -12.65 -18.13
C VAL A 229 0.56 -13.10 -19.35
N PHE A 230 0.71 -12.42 -20.50
CA PHE A 230 0.09 -12.84 -21.75
C PHE A 230 0.50 -14.27 -22.14
N ALA A 231 1.80 -14.59 -22.12
CA ALA A 231 2.28 -15.94 -22.46
C ALA A 231 1.73 -17.02 -21.52
N ALA A 232 1.53 -16.72 -20.23
CA ALA A 232 0.92 -17.65 -19.28
C ALA A 232 -0.56 -17.91 -19.61
N PHE A 233 -1.37 -16.87 -19.83
CA PHE A 233 -2.79 -17.02 -20.18
C PHE A 233 -2.98 -17.74 -21.52
N PHE A 234 -2.28 -17.28 -22.57
CA PHE A 234 -2.38 -17.91 -23.89
C PHE A 234 -1.75 -19.30 -23.92
N GLY A 235 -0.69 -19.54 -23.13
CA GLY A 235 -0.05 -20.84 -22.99
C GLY A 235 -0.97 -21.89 -22.36
N ILE A 236 -1.69 -21.52 -21.30
CA ILE A 236 -2.70 -22.40 -20.66
C ILE A 236 -3.84 -22.68 -21.63
N ALA A 237 -4.37 -21.66 -22.31
CA ALA A 237 -5.45 -21.82 -23.29
C ALA A 237 -5.04 -22.73 -24.47
N ALA A 238 -3.84 -22.54 -25.03
CA ALA A 238 -3.30 -23.35 -26.11
C ALA A 238 -3.03 -24.80 -25.67
N TYR A 239 -2.55 -25.00 -24.44
CA TYR A 239 -2.35 -26.33 -23.87
C TYR A 239 -3.68 -27.07 -23.68
N ALA A 240 -4.71 -26.39 -23.16
CA ALA A 240 -6.04 -26.95 -22.97
C ALA A 240 -6.67 -27.38 -24.31
N THR A 241 -6.58 -26.55 -25.35
CA THR A 241 -7.08 -26.90 -26.69
C THR A 241 -6.32 -28.06 -27.32
N LYS A 242 -4.98 -28.08 -27.23
CA LYS A 242 -4.17 -29.21 -27.73
C LYS A 242 -4.52 -30.52 -27.02
N ARG A 243 -4.78 -30.47 -25.70
CA ARG A 243 -5.20 -31.63 -24.91
C ARG A 243 -6.59 -32.11 -25.32
N LEU A 244 -7.53 -31.21 -25.64
CA LEU A 244 -8.84 -31.58 -26.18
C LEU A 244 -8.72 -32.34 -27.51
N ILE A 245 -7.94 -31.81 -28.46
CA ILE A 245 -7.74 -32.42 -29.79
C ILE A 245 -7.12 -33.81 -29.67
N GLN A 246 -6.12 -33.98 -28.80
CA GLN A 246 -5.50 -35.29 -28.58
C GLN A 246 -6.45 -36.32 -27.95
N GLN A 247 -7.43 -35.87 -27.15
CA GLN A 247 -8.46 -36.76 -26.63
C GLN A 247 -9.45 -37.18 -27.72
N GLU A 248 -9.84 -36.28 -28.61
CA GLU A 248 -10.72 -36.61 -29.74
C GLU A 248 -10.04 -37.56 -30.75
N GLU A 249 -8.78 -37.30 -31.11
CA GLU A 249 -8.03 -38.16 -32.03
C GLU A 249 -7.65 -39.51 -31.40
N GLY A 250 -7.33 -39.54 -30.10
CA GLY A 250 -6.89 -40.74 -29.38
C GLY A 250 -7.99 -41.73 -29.02
N VAL A 251 -9.24 -41.27 -28.86
CA VAL A 251 -10.39 -42.16 -28.55
C VAL A 251 -10.86 -42.93 -29.79
N SER A 252 -10.61 -42.42 -31.01
CA SER A 252 -10.96 -43.12 -32.25
C SER A 252 -10.11 -44.36 -32.56
N LYS A 253 -8.87 -44.46 -32.02
CA LYS A 253 -7.96 -45.58 -32.29
C LYS A 253 -7.95 -46.70 -31.24
N ARG A 254 -8.73 -46.59 -30.15
CA ARG A 254 -8.74 -47.59 -29.06
C ARG A 254 -9.92 -48.58 -29.07
N LYS A 255 -10.63 -48.70 -30.20
CA LYS A 255 -11.69 -49.72 -30.40
C LYS A 255 -11.59 -50.51 -31.72
N THR A 256 -10.38 -50.84 -32.15
CA THR A 256 -10.18 -52.00 -33.04
C THR A 256 -9.35 -53.05 -32.32
N HIS A 257 -9.95 -53.63 -31.27
CA HIS A 257 -9.51 -54.91 -30.74
C HIS A 257 -9.59 -55.91 -31.89
N THR A 258 -8.44 -56.24 -32.47
CA THR A 258 -8.36 -57.09 -33.65
C THR A 258 -8.92 -58.46 -33.28
N SER A 259 -9.87 -58.95 -34.07
CA SER A 259 -10.67 -60.17 -33.87
C SER A 259 -9.83 -61.46 -33.86
N LYS A 260 -8.49 -61.35 -33.96
CA LYS A 260 -7.55 -62.46 -33.94
C LYS A 260 -6.92 -62.71 -32.56
N SER A 261 -6.88 -61.72 -31.66
CA SER A 261 -6.33 -61.88 -30.30
C SER A 261 -7.29 -62.62 -29.35
N LEU A 262 -8.59 -62.28 -29.38
CA LEU A 262 -9.63 -62.92 -28.56
C LEU A 262 -9.79 -64.44 -28.80
N LYS A 263 -9.41 -64.93 -29.99
CA LYS A 263 -9.42 -66.38 -30.28
C LYS A 263 -8.26 -67.13 -29.63
N HIS A 264 -7.13 -66.48 -29.35
CA HIS A 264 -5.98 -67.15 -28.72
C HIS A 264 -6.16 -67.23 -27.20
N GLU A 265 -6.71 -66.18 -26.59
CA GLU A 265 -7.01 -66.12 -25.16
C GLU A 265 -8.10 -67.13 -24.77
N LYS A 266 -9.23 -67.19 -25.51
CA LYS A 266 -10.25 -68.23 -25.29
C LYS A 266 -9.75 -69.67 -25.48
N LYS A 267 -8.75 -69.88 -26.35
CA LYS A 267 -8.16 -71.22 -26.57
C LYS A 267 -7.19 -71.62 -25.46
N MET A 268 -6.57 -70.65 -24.78
CA MET A 268 -5.71 -70.87 -23.62
C MET A 268 -6.55 -71.13 -22.37
N GLU A 269 -7.63 -70.39 -22.16
CA GLU A 269 -8.57 -70.63 -21.05
C GLU A 269 -9.27 -71.99 -21.14
N ALA A 270 -9.70 -72.40 -22.34
CA ALA A 270 -10.30 -73.73 -22.53
C ALA A 270 -9.32 -74.89 -22.27
N ARG A 271 -8.00 -74.66 -22.39
CA ARG A 271 -6.96 -75.65 -22.07
C ARG A 271 -6.62 -75.66 -20.58
N ALA A 272 -6.71 -74.53 -19.90
CA ALA A 272 -6.55 -74.45 -18.45
C ALA A 272 -7.73 -75.12 -17.71
N ALA A 273 -8.96 -74.86 -18.13
CA ALA A 273 -10.17 -75.44 -17.52
C ALA A 273 -10.29 -76.97 -17.71
N LYS A 274 -9.66 -77.56 -18.74
CA LYS A 274 -9.63 -79.01 -18.93
C LYS A 274 -8.62 -79.74 -18.03
N LYS A 275 -7.64 -79.03 -17.46
CA LYS A 275 -6.67 -79.61 -16.53
C LYS A 275 -7.16 -79.68 -15.08
N THR A 276 -8.15 -78.88 -14.70
CA THR A 276 -8.71 -78.84 -13.34
C THR A 276 -9.86 -79.83 -13.10
N LYS A 277 -10.37 -80.52 -14.15
CA LYS A 277 -11.41 -81.55 -14.02
C LYS A 277 -10.89 -83.00 -14.03
N ALA A 278 -9.57 -83.21 -14.00
CA ALA A 278 -8.95 -84.53 -14.05
C ALA A 278 -8.19 -84.90 -12.76
N ASN A 279 -8.56 -84.28 -11.63
CA ASN A 279 -8.16 -84.69 -10.28
C ASN A 279 -9.42 -84.98 -9.46
#